data_AF-A0A1S0UMT6-F1
#
_entry.id   AF-A0A1S0UMT6-F1
#
_cell.length_a   1.000
_cell.length_b   1.000
_cell.length_c   1.000
_cell.angle_alpha   90.00
_cell.angle_beta   90.00
_cell.angle_gamma   90.00
#
_symmetry.space_group_name_H-M   'P 1'
#
loop_
_entity.id
_entity.type
_entity.pdbx_description
1 polymer ?
#
loop_
_entity_poly.entity_id
_entity_poly.type
_entity_poly.pdbx_seq_one_letter_code
_entity_poly.pdbx_strand_id
1 'polypeptide(L)'
;MDDIIQYSHGWLGVKCQSTTNFVLTEGEIFLYEGRGLVSNLDNTDHCMVQRGKCITNTSIVLWSSNDVVSHCLYRRVGSFGAMKYGDHFVINELQVSFIIDKENTIITTNCGSDNPHLM
;
A
#
# COMPACT_ATOMS: atom_id res chain seq x y z
N MET A 1 5.16 29.72 -7.03
CA MET A 1 6.39 30.41 -6.57
C MET A 1 7.49 29.84 -7.42
N ASP A 2 7.96 30.62 -8.38
CA ASP A 2 8.94 30.16 -9.38
C ASP A 2 10.32 30.07 -8.74
N ASP A 3 10.88 28.86 -8.63
CA ASP A 3 12.24 28.66 -8.11
C ASP A 3 13.26 29.14 -9.16
N ILE A 4 13.96 30.24 -8.83
CA ILE A 4 15.02 30.80 -9.66
C ILE A 4 16.29 29.96 -9.44
N ILE A 5 16.64 29.14 -10.44
CA ILE A 5 17.91 28.39 -10.46
C ILE A 5 19.06 29.37 -10.72
N GLN A 6 20.00 29.48 -9.77
CA GLN A 6 21.15 30.37 -9.85
C GLN A 6 22.38 29.64 -10.44
N TYR A 7 22.88 30.08 -11.60
CA TYR A 7 24.05 29.50 -12.26
C TYR A 7 25.34 30.27 -11.94
N SER A 8 26.47 29.55 -11.88
CA SER A 8 27.82 30.12 -11.72
C SER A 8 28.55 30.09 -13.07
N HIS A 9 29.09 31.22 -13.53
CA HIS A 9 29.88 31.27 -14.77
C HIS A 9 31.40 31.34 -14.52
N GLY A 10 32.17 30.58 -15.31
CA GLY A 10 33.55 30.16 -15.00
C GLY A 10 34.71 31.10 -15.34
N TRP A 11 34.52 32.42 -15.41
CA TRP A 11 35.55 33.36 -15.91
C TRP A 11 36.48 33.94 -14.82
N LEU A 12 36.19 33.72 -13.53
CA LEU A 12 36.98 34.21 -12.38
C LEU A 12 37.41 33.11 -11.38
N GLY A 13 37.50 31.85 -11.84
CA GLY A 13 37.67 30.69 -10.98
C GLY A 13 36.33 30.18 -10.45
N VAL A 14 36.11 28.87 -10.54
CA VAL A 14 34.82 28.26 -10.19
C VAL A 14 34.75 27.98 -8.68
N LYS A 15 33.90 28.73 -7.97
CA LYS A 15 33.36 28.25 -6.69
C LYS A 15 32.17 27.36 -7.03
N CYS A 16 32.34 26.04 -6.92
CA CYS A 16 31.22 25.12 -7.02
C CYS A 16 30.23 25.42 -5.89
N GLN A 17 29.01 25.81 -6.23
CA GLN A 17 27.93 25.96 -5.26
C GLN A 17 27.06 24.71 -5.34
N SER A 18 27.02 23.94 -4.25
CA SER A 18 26.10 22.82 -4.15
C SER A 18 24.68 23.36 -4.01
N THR A 19 23.78 22.90 -4.88
CA THR A 19 22.35 23.20 -4.79
C THR A 19 21.62 21.92 -4.44
N THR A 20 20.70 21.98 -3.48
CA THR A 20 19.85 20.85 -3.09
C THR A 20 18.41 21.20 -3.44
N ASN A 21 17.79 20.39 -4.30
CA ASN A 21 16.38 20.52 -4.65
C ASN A 21 15.58 19.48 -3.87
N PHE A 22 14.40 19.86 -3.39
CA PHE A 22 13.46 18.97 -2.72
C PHE A 22 12.19 18.88 -3.55
N VAL A 23 11.67 17.66 -3.74
CA VAL A 23 10.37 17.42 -4.36
C VAL A 23 9.44 16.91 -3.29
N LEU A 24 8.31 17.59 -3.10
CA LEU A 24 7.27 17.19 -2.15
C LEU A 24 6.08 16.64 -2.94
N THR A 25 5.70 15.40 -2.66
CA THR A 25 4.59 14.70 -3.32
C THR A 25 3.62 14.21 -2.28
N GLU A 26 2.32 14.46 -2.49
CA GLU A 26 1.24 13.92 -1.67
C GLU A 26 0.75 12.59 -2.26
N GLY A 27 0.42 11.64 -1.38
CA GLY A 27 -0.01 10.31 -1.76
C GLY A 27 -0.76 9.61 -0.64
N GLU A 28 -1.01 8.32 -0.82
CA GLU A 28 -1.84 7.52 0.08
C GLU A 28 -1.00 6.48 0.82
N ILE A 29 -1.44 6.14 2.04
CA ILE A 29 -0.81 5.13 2.89
C ILE A 29 -1.87 4.25 3.53
N PHE A 30 -1.67 2.94 3.44
CA PHE A 30 -2.62 1.94 3.89
C PHE A 30 -1.98 0.93 4.84
N LEU A 31 -2.73 0.53 5.86
CA LEU A 31 -2.36 -0.55 6.78
C LEU A 31 -3.09 -1.84 6.41
N TYR A 32 -2.32 -2.90 6.16
CA TYR A 32 -2.84 -4.23 5.93
C TYR A 32 -2.72 -5.09 7.20
N GLU A 33 -3.84 -5.68 7.65
CA GLU A 33 -3.94 -6.56 8.82
C GLU A 33 -3.00 -7.78 8.70
N GLY A 34 -1.75 -7.62 9.16
CA GLY A 34 -0.76 -8.69 9.33
C GLY A 34 0.38 -8.76 8.30
N ARG A 35 0.43 -7.91 7.27
CA ARG A 35 1.54 -7.90 6.26
C ARG A 35 2.21 -6.55 6.02
N GLY A 36 1.81 -5.49 6.73
CA GLY A 36 2.59 -4.23 6.78
C GLY A 36 1.94 -3.04 6.10
N LEU A 37 2.77 -2.04 5.81
CA LEU A 37 2.43 -0.74 5.26
C LEU A 37 2.56 -0.74 3.74
N VAL A 38 1.55 -0.20 3.05
CA VAL A 38 1.60 -0.03 1.59
C VAL A 38 1.39 1.45 1.26
N SER A 39 2.25 2.00 0.41
CA SER A 39 2.13 3.37 -0.11
C SER A 39 2.33 3.39 -1.64
N ASN A 40 1.72 4.37 -2.30
CA ASN A 40 1.97 4.66 -3.71
C ASN A 40 3.17 5.58 -3.95
N LEU A 41 3.84 6.05 -2.88
CA LEU A 41 4.97 6.98 -2.97
C LEU A 41 6.33 6.27 -3.04
N ASP A 42 6.53 5.23 -2.23
CA ASP A 42 7.77 4.46 -2.19
C ASP A 42 7.51 3.08 -1.57
N ASN A 43 8.50 2.17 -1.66
CA ASN A 43 8.44 0.89 -0.97
C ASN A 43 8.54 1.11 0.56
N THR A 44 7.45 0.86 1.26
CA THR A 44 7.33 0.95 2.71
C THR A 44 7.46 -0.40 3.42
N ASP A 45 8.01 -1.42 2.75
CA ASP A 45 8.33 -2.71 3.35
C ASP A 45 9.23 -2.52 4.60
N HIS A 46 8.90 -3.21 5.68
CA HIS A 46 9.58 -3.13 6.99
C HIS A 46 9.41 -1.80 7.77
N CYS A 47 8.63 -0.85 7.26
CA CYS A 47 8.31 0.36 8.01
C CYS A 47 7.20 0.15 9.05
N MET A 48 7.34 0.80 10.20
CA MET A 48 6.38 0.71 11.30
C MET A 48 5.43 1.89 11.29
N VAL A 49 4.12 1.62 11.17
CA VAL A 49 3.04 2.62 11.17
C VAL A 49 3.15 3.61 12.32
N GLN A 50 3.47 3.11 13.51
CA GLN A 50 3.53 3.92 14.74
C GLN A 50 4.59 5.02 14.71
N ARG A 51 5.58 4.94 13.80
CA ARG A 51 6.64 5.95 13.70
C ARG A 51 6.21 7.21 12.96
N GLY A 52 5.11 7.19 12.19
CA GLY A 52 4.67 8.32 11.38
C GLY A 52 5.64 8.69 10.25
N LYS A 53 6.65 7.85 10.00
CA LYS A 53 7.67 8.08 8.97
C LYS A 53 8.36 6.79 8.54
N CYS A 54 8.76 6.76 7.27
CA CYS A 54 9.59 5.75 6.65
C CYS A 54 10.73 6.46 5.91
N ILE A 55 11.97 6.05 6.17
CA ILE A 55 13.15 6.56 5.47
C ILE A 55 13.62 5.44 4.56
N THR A 56 13.53 5.65 3.25
CA THR A 56 14.05 4.73 2.24
C THR A 56 15.40 5.25 1.74
N ASN A 57 16.02 4.53 0.80
CA ASN A 57 17.25 4.99 0.15
C ASN A 57 17.02 6.21 -0.76
N THR A 58 15.77 6.46 -1.16
CA THR A 58 15.39 7.41 -2.21
C THR A 58 14.52 8.55 -1.70
N SER A 59 13.76 8.33 -0.62
CA SER A 59 12.79 9.32 -0.14
C SER A 59 12.53 9.19 1.37
N ILE A 60 11.82 10.20 1.90
CA ILE A 60 11.25 10.17 3.24
C ILE A 60 9.74 10.26 3.06
N VAL A 61 9.03 9.20 3.45
CA VAL A 61 7.57 9.16 3.46
C VAL A 61 7.09 9.50 4.86
N LEU A 62 6.17 10.44 4.99
CA LEU A 62 5.63 10.93 6.27
C LEU A 62 4.12 10.73 6.30
N TRP A 63 3.58 10.38 7.47
CA TRP A 63 2.14 10.26 7.68
C TRP A 63 1.76 10.58 9.14
N SER A 64 0.51 10.98 9.34
CA SER A 64 -0.09 11.09 10.67
C SER A 64 -0.51 9.71 11.16
N SER A 65 -0.26 9.40 12.43
CA SER A 65 -0.73 8.14 13.04
C SER A 65 -2.24 7.99 13.02
N ASN A 66 -2.97 9.11 12.95
CA ASN A 66 -4.43 9.13 12.97
C ASN A 66 -5.04 8.95 11.58
N ASP A 67 -4.27 9.15 10.51
CA ASP A 67 -4.75 9.11 9.14
C ASP A 67 -4.63 7.70 8.55
N VAL A 68 -3.98 6.78 9.26
CA VAL A 68 -3.81 5.39 8.83
C VAL A 68 -5.10 4.63 9.13
N VAL A 69 -6.09 4.83 8.26
CA VAL A 69 -7.33 4.08 8.28
C VAL A 69 -7.03 2.66 7.82
N SER A 70 -7.46 1.66 8.60
CA SER A 70 -7.46 0.27 8.16
C SER A 70 -8.45 0.13 7.00
N HIS A 71 -7.96 0.26 5.77
CA HIS A 71 -8.77 0.06 4.59
C HIS A 71 -8.81 -1.42 4.22
N CYS A 72 -9.99 -1.89 3.83
CA CYS A 72 -10.11 -3.21 3.23
C CYS A 72 -9.47 -3.19 1.84
N LEU A 73 -8.38 -3.95 1.65
CA LEU A 73 -7.76 -4.13 0.33
C LEU A 73 -8.59 -5.00 -0.62
N TYR A 74 -9.57 -5.70 -0.09
CA TYR A 74 -10.43 -6.59 -0.86
C TYR A 74 -11.69 -5.86 -1.28
N ARG A 75 -12.09 -6.07 -2.53
CA ARG A 75 -13.38 -5.61 -3.03
C ARG A 75 -14.27 -6.82 -3.26
N ARG A 76 -15.54 -6.73 -2.87
CA ARG A 76 -16.55 -7.72 -3.24
C ARG A 76 -16.68 -7.74 -4.76
N VAL A 77 -16.32 -8.88 -5.38
CA VAL A 77 -16.50 -9.10 -6.82
C VAL A 77 -17.95 -9.45 -7.14
N GLY A 78 -18.63 -10.21 -6.27
CA GLY A 78 -20.02 -10.59 -6.43
C GLY A 78 -20.49 -11.64 -5.42
N SER A 79 -21.65 -12.22 -5.67
CA SER A 79 -22.16 -13.41 -4.99
C SER A 79 -22.62 -14.37 -6.07
N PHE A 80 -22.11 -15.60 -6.02
CA PHE A 80 -22.28 -16.58 -7.08
C PHE A 80 -22.69 -17.92 -6.49
N GLY A 81 -23.47 -18.68 -7.26
CA GLY A 81 -23.73 -20.08 -6.93
C GLY A 81 -22.46 -20.91 -7.12
N ALA A 82 -22.02 -21.62 -6.09
CA ALA A 82 -20.83 -22.46 -6.14
C ALA A 82 -21.18 -23.93 -5.87
N MET A 83 -20.56 -24.84 -6.63
CA MET A 83 -20.58 -26.28 -6.38
C MET A 83 -19.32 -26.69 -5.63
N LYS A 84 -19.46 -27.32 -4.48
CA LYS A 84 -18.33 -27.82 -3.68
C LYS A 84 -18.03 -29.28 -4.01
N TYR A 85 -16.79 -29.57 -4.41
CA TYR A 85 -16.27 -30.93 -4.62
C TYR A 85 -15.00 -31.12 -3.79
N GLY A 86 -15.14 -31.72 -2.60
CA GLY A 86 -14.03 -31.85 -1.65
C GLY A 86 -13.48 -30.49 -1.24
N ASP A 87 -12.21 -30.22 -1.58
CA ASP A 87 -11.50 -28.97 -1.32
C ASP A 87 -11.58 -27.98 -2.50
N HIS A 88 -12.40 -28.26 -3.51
CA HIS A 88 -12.61 -27.38 -4.67
C HIS A 88 -13.99 -26.71 -4.65
N PHE A 89 -14.04 -25.46 -5.08
CA PHE A 89 -15.27 -24.75 -5.45
C PHE A 89 -15.30 -24.47 -6.94
N VAL A 90 -16.35 -24.88 -7.63
CA VAL A 90 -16.57 -24.57 -9.05
C VAL A 90 -17.70 -23.54 -9.14
N ILE A 91 -17.42 -22.43 -9.81
CA ILE A 91 -18.41 -21.37 -10.07
C ILE A 91 -18.70 -21.36 -11.57
N ASN A 92 -19.80 -22.00 -11.96
CA ASN A 92 -20.17 -22.17 -13.37
C ASN A 92 -20.36 -20.82 -14.08
N GLU A 93 -20.96 -19.84 -13.40
CA GLU A 93 -21.21 -18.50 -13.93
C GLU A 93 -19.92 -17.78 -14.34
N LEU A 94 -18.83 -18.04 -13.61
CA LEU A 94 -17.52 -17.44 -13.86
C LEU A 94 -16.60 -18.35 -14.70
N GLN A 95 -17.00 -19.60 -14.95
CA GLN A 95 -16.18 -20.63 -15.61
C GLN A 95 -14.81 -20.85 -14.93
N VAL A 96 -14.77 -20.77 -13.59
CA VAL A 96 -13.55 -20.93 -12.80
C VAL A 96 -13.72 -21.96 -11.69
N SER A 97 -12.60 -22.51 -11.22
CA SER A 97 -12.51 -23.34 -10.02
C SER A 97 -11.48 -22.79 -9.03
N PHE A 98 -11.83 -22.75 -7.76
CA PHE A 98 -10.95 -22.37 -6.66
C PHE A 98 -10.61 -23.58 -5.80
N ILE A 99 -9.42 -23.57 -5.19
CA ILE A 99 -8.96 -24.60 -4.24
C ILE A 99 -8.89 -23.96 -2.85
N ILE A 100 -9.49 -24.60 -1.85
CA ILE A 100 -9.42 -24.15 -0.46
C ILE A 100 -8.09 -24.59 0.12
N ASP A 101 -7.23 -23.63 0.43
CA ASP A 101 -6.06 -23.88 1.26
C ASP A 101 -6.45 -23.76 2.75
N LYS A 102 -6.39 -24.88 3.47
CA LYS A 102 -6.79 -24.97 4.89
C LYS A 102 -5.79 -24.26 5.82
N GLU A 103 -4.55 -24.03 5.39
CA GLU A 103 -3.52 -23.41 6.24
C GLU A 103 -3.58 -21.87 6.24
N ASN A 104 -4.19 -21.25 5.22
CA ASN A 104 -4.12 -19.80 4.98
C ASN A 104 -5.49 -19.11 4.98
N THR A 105 -6.37 -19.46 5.92
CA THR A 105 -7.65 -18.75 6.06
C THR A 105 -7.40 -17.38 6.71
N ILE A 106 -7.30 -16.33 5.88
CA ILE A 106 -7.14 -14.95 6.35
C ILE A 106 -8.52 -14.45 6.82
N ILE A 107 -8.69 -14.33 8.14
CA ILE A 107 -9.85 -13.66 8.72
C ILE A 107 -9.59 -12.16 8.61
N THR A 108 -10.19 -11.50 7.62
CA THR A 108 -10.14 -10.03 7.50
C THR A 108 -11.29 -9.43 8.29
N THR A 109 -10.99 -8.92 9.49
CA THR A 109 -12.00 -8.31 10.37
C THR A 109 -12.49 -6.96 9.87
N ASN A 110 -11.66 -6.23 9.09
CA ASN A 110 -11.97 -4.86 8.67
C ASN A 110 -12.71 -4.76 7.32
N CYS A 111 -13.05 -5.87 6.69
CA CYS A 111 -13.67 -5.90 5.36
C CYS A 111 -15.19 -6.02 5.36
N GLY A 112 -15.84 -6.00 6.54
CA GLY A 112 -17.30 -6.15 6.64
C GLY A 112 -17.81 -7.49 6.11
N SER A 113 -16.93 -8.49 6.01
CA SER A 113 -17.33 -9.86 5.69
C SER A 113 -18.07 -10.43 6.90
N ASP A 114 -19.39 -10.63 6.78
CA ASP A 114 -20.16 -11.35 7.78
C ASP A 114 -19.48 -12.69 8.06
N ASN A 115 -19.31 -13.00 9.35
CA ASN A 115 -18.64 -14.22 9.78
C ASN A 115 -19.37 -15.44 9.16
N PRO A 116 -18.71 -16.26 8.33
CA PRO A 116 -19.35 -17.40 7.67
C PRO A 116 -19.83 -18.48 8.66
N HIS A 117 -19.41 -18.41 9.93
CA HIS A 117 -19.87 -19.30 11.00
C HIS A 117 -21.09 -18.79 11.77
N LEU A 118 -21.59 -17.59 11.46
CA LEU A 118 -22.78 -16.99 12.10
C LEU A 118 -24.01 -17.01 11.18
N MET A 119 -23.95 -17.69 10.02
CA MET A 119 -25.10 -17.94 9.14
C MET A 119 -25.71 -19.33 9.37
#